data_AF-A0A1A9AJL6-F1
#
_entry.id   AF-A0A1A9AJL6-F1
#
_cell.length_a   1.000
_cell.length_b   1.000
_cell.length_c   1.000
_cell.angle_alpha   90.00
_cell.angle_beta   90.00
_cell.angle_gamma   90.00
#
_symmetry.space_group_name_H-M   'P 1'
#
loop_
_entity.id
_entity.type
_entity.pdbx_description
1 polymer ?
#
loop_
_entity_poly.entity_id
_entity_poly.type
_entity_poly.pdbx_seq_one_letter_code
_entity_poly.pdbx_strand_id
1 'polypeptide(L)'
;MADEKVSREERYVFFERIDTYMPQAESAEKKNVSKEKEDFCKSFLSDNFFKYISFPPKFCVQFKHLYDLLLNSTKSGKASGSLDKHDCAFINYWLNDKLRGINIDNSIYVNEFYSKIKSSNNDVFKEKRLEEKLYNIEEYDLKNLRKLYDLHKIKSKISAALAYDAEANESASCLSYAKECYKKYVDAIIKCEDGCSYIYRLLTEFKDNYKKELSYFVNSLSPSSCNSKELLELPDYKALLKEHESGSFKKIITLPLLFPFFGVLFMFVFSDMLTPFRQNILENIEKRKNMLFGEGERENELISYISDDDSSIFNEGKYNLSYYTVRNS
;
A
#
# COMPACT_ATOMS: atom_id res chain seq x y z
N MET A 1 -26.60 18.81 18.21
CA MET A 1 -25.15 19.02 18.05
C MET A 1 -24.48 18.09 19.04
N ALA A 2 -23.94 16.97 18.56
CA ALA A 2 -23.14 16.09 19.42
C ALA A 2 -21.84 16.84 19.75
N ASP A 3 -21.54 16.94 21.04
CA ASP A 3 -20.37 17.61 21.59
C ASP A 3 -19.11 16.95 21.03
N GLU A 4 -18.38 17.66 20.16
CA GLU A 4 -17.20 17.13 19.49
C GLU A 4 -16.05 17.07 20.52
N LYS A 5 -15.97 15.96 21.27
CA LYS A 5 -15.06 15.75 22.40
C LYS A 5 -13.56 15.95 22.07
N VAL A 6 -13.20 16.02 20.79
CA VAL A 6 -11.84 16.17 20.27
C VAL A 6 -11.85 17.07 19.03
N SER A 7 -11.07 18.15 19.03
CA SER A 7 -11.03 19.08 17.89
C SER A 7 -10.44 18.42 16.64
N ARG A 8 -10.75 18.96 15.46
CA ARG A 8 -10.16 18.51 14.19
C ARG A 8 -8.63 18.51 14.27
N GLU A 9 -8.02 19.56 14.80
CA GLU A 9 -6.57 19.69 14.98
C GLU A 9 -5.99 18.56 15.83
N GLU A 10 -6.65 18.22 16.94
CA GLU A 10 -6.17 17.15 17.82
C GLU A 10 -6.15 15.78 17.13
N ARG A 11 -7.01 15.52 16.12
CA ARG A 11 -7.03 14.22 15.40
C ARG A 11 -5.80 14.02 14.53
N TYR A 12 -5.34 15.09 13.89
CA TYR A 12 -4.24 15.06 12.92
C TYR A 12 -2.89 15.39 13.55
N VAL A 13 -2.86 15.81 14.81
CA VAL A 13 -1.64 16.30 15.49
C VAL A 13 -0.47 15.30 15.44
N PHE A 14 -0.74 13.99 15.40
CA PHE A 14 0.32 12.98 15.35
C PHE A 14 1.15 13.03 14.04
N PHE A 15 0.62 13.63 12.97
CA PHE A 15 1.37 13.80 11.71
C PHE A 15 2.61 14.68 11.87
N GLU A 16 2.63 15.60 12.85
CA GLU A 16 3.81 16.39 13.21
C GLU A 16 5.01 15.53 13.62
N ARG A 17 4.77 14.27 14.03
CA ARG A 17 5.80 13.31 14.49
C ARG A 17 5.62 11.94 13.84
N ILE A 18 5.06 11.90 12.63
CA ILE A 18 4.69 10.66 11.94
C ILE A 18 5.84 9.68 11.76
N ASP A 19 7.05 10.20 11.51
CA ASP A 19 8.26 9.39 11.33
C ASP A 19 8.64 8.62 12.60
N THR A 20 8.15 9.06 13.77
CA THR A 20 8.31 8.31 15.02
C THR A 20 7.29 7.17 15.14
N TYR A 21 6.07 7.38 14.65
CA TYR A 21 4.94 6.47 14.86
C TYR A 21 4.88 5.33 13.84
N MET A 22 5.22 5.58 12.58
CA MET A 22 5.17 4.57 11.54
C MET A 22 6.06 3.34 11.83
N PRO A 23 7.33 3.49 12.25
CA PRO A 23 8.16 2.33 12.61
C PRO A 23 7.60 1.54 13.79
N GLN A 24 6.95 2.21 14.73
CA GLN A 24 6.33 1.57 15.90
C GLN A 24 5.10 0.75 15.48
N ALA A 25 4.25 1.28 14.58
CA ALA A 25 3.15 0.52 14.00
C ALA A 25 3.64 -0.68 13.19
N GLU A 26 4.67 -0.53 12.35
CA GLU A 26 5.23 -1.67 11.61
C GLU A 26 5.82 -2.74 12.53
N SER A 27 6.53 -2.33 13.59
CA SER A 27 7.04 -3.24 14.62
C SER A 27 5.92 -4.00 15.32
N ALA A 28 4.83 -3.30 15.67
CA ALA A 28 3.64 -3.91 16.25
C ALA A 28 2.98 -4.90 15.28
N GLU A 29 2.79 -4.54 14.02
CA GLU A 29 2.16 -5.40 13.01
C GLU A 29 2.96 -6.70 12.76
N LYS A 30 4.30 -6.64 12.83
CA LYS A 30 5.19 -7.80 12.68
C LYS A 30 5.26 -8.68 13.93
N LYS A 31 4.64 -8.28 15.05
CA LYS A 31 4.70 -9.05 16.30
C LYS A 31 3.91 -10.35 16.18
N ASN A 32 4.59 -11.49 16.35
CA ASN A 32 3.97 -12.81 16.40
C ASN A 32 3.50 -13.18 17.81
N VAL A 33 2.45 -14.01 17.86
CA VAL A 33 1.94 -14.60 19.10
C VAL A 33 2.92 -15.68 19.55
N SER A 34 3.45 -15.56 20.77
CA SER A 34 4.21 -16.63 21.44
C SER A 34 3.40 -17.12 22.65
N LYS A 35 3.47 -18.42 22.97
CA LYS A 35 2.68 -19.05 24.05
C LYS A 35 2.78 -18.33 25.41
N GLU A 36 3.94 -17.77 25.75
CA GLU A 36 4.17 -17.00 27.00
C GLU A 36 3.53 -15.60 27.01
N LYS A 37 3.07 -15.09 25.86
CA LYS A 37 2.40 -13.78 25.74
C LYS A 37 0.87 -13.87 25.76
N GLU A 38 0.32 -15.09 25.91
CA GLU A 38 -1.12 -15.33 25.81
C GLU A 38 -1.89 -15.00 27.08
N ASP A 39 -1.29 -15.03 28.28
CA ASP A 39 -2.07 -14.87 29.53
C ASP A 39 -2.83 -13.54 29.58
N PHE A 40 -2.20 -12.46 29.13
CA PHE A 40 -2.80 -11.13 29.01
C PHE A 40 -3.95 -11.08 27.98
N CYS A 41 -3.87 -11.88 26.90
CA CYS A 41 -4.88 -11.93 25.83
C CYS A 41 -5.93 -13.02 26.02
N LYS A 42 -5.74 -13.98 26.95
CA LYS A 42 -6.71 -15.06 27.21
C LYS A 42 -8.03 -14.51 27.74
N SER A 43 -8.00 -13.44 28.55
CA SER A 43 -9.19 -12.73 29.00
C SER A 43 -9.98 -12.07 27.85
N PHE A 44 -9.34 -11.77 26.72
CA PHE A 44 -10.03 -11.23 25.53
C PHE A 44 -10.86 -12.30 24.82
N LEU A 45 -10.42 -13.56 24.85
CA LEU A 45 -11.06 -14.65 24.10
C LEU A 45 -12.45 -15.04 24.67
N SER A 46 -12.72 -14.74 25.93
CA SER A 46 -13.99 -15.06 26.59
C SER A 46 -15.08 -14.01 26.40
N ASP A 47 -14.76 -12.80 25.92
CA ASP A 47 -15.72 -11.72 25.76
C ASP A 47 -16.27 -11.65 24.32
N ASN A 48 -17.61 -11.62 24.20
CA ASN A 48 -18.32 -11.63 22.92
C ASN A 48 -17.93 -10.48 22.00
N PHE A 49 -17.49 -9.34 22.55
CA PHE A 49 -17.04 -8.19 21.77
C PHE A 49 -15.90 -8.55 20.80
N PHE A 50 -14.97 -9.41 21.24
CA PHE A 50 -13.79 -9.73 20.45
C PHE A 50 -14.04 -10.80 19.38
N LYS A 51 -15.22 -11.43 19.34
CA LYS A 51 -15.56 -12.44 18.32
C LYS A 51 -15.57 -11.86 16.90
N TYR A 52 -15.82 -10.56 16.77
CA TYR A 52 -15.86 -9.87 15.48
C TYR A 52 -14.48 -9.37 15.03
N ILE A 53 -13.46 -9.46 15.89
CA ILE A 53 -12.09 -9.06 15.54
C ILE A 53 -11.41 -10.24 14.85
N SER A 54 -10.81 -9.97 13.70
CA SER A 54 -10.01 -10.98 13.00
C SER A 54 -8.77 -11.34 13.82
N PHE A 55 -8.62 -12.62 14.18
CA PHE A 55 -7.53 -13.16 15.00
C PHE A 55 -7.27 -12.37 16.31
N PRO A 56 -8.23 -12.37 17.26
CA PRO A 56 -8.16 -11.53 18.47
C PRO A 56 -6.87 -11.66 19.29
N PRO A 57 -6.29 -12.87 19.50
CA PRO A 57 -5.03 -13.00 20.24
C PRO A 57 -3.87 -12.26 19.57
N LYS A 58 -3.79 -12.35 18.24
CA LYS A 58 -2.76 -11.65 17.47
C LYS A 58 -2.94 -10.15 17.62
N PHE A 59 -4.15 -9.64 17.39
CA PHE A 59 -4.43 -8.22 17.52
C PHE A 59 -4.11 -7.67 18.91
N CYS A 60 -4.50 -8.40 19.96
CA CYS A 60 -4.20 -8.07 21.35
C CYS A 60 -2.69 -7.96 21.61
N VAL A 61 -1.88 -8.92 21.13
CA VAL A 61 -0.42 -8.90 21.25
C VAL A 61 0.18 -7.71 20.49
N GLN A 62 -0.31 -7.42 19.29
CA GLN A 62 0.15 -6.29 18.48
C GLN A 62 -0.18 -4.95 19.15
N PHE A 63 -1.41 -4.79 19.65
CA PHE A 63 -1.82 -3.59 20.37
C PHE A 63 -1.01 -3.36 21.64
N LYS A 64 -0.80 -4.40 22.46
CA LYS A 64 0.04 -4.30 23.66
C LYS A 64 1.46 -3.88 23.31
N HIS A 65 2.06 -4.48 22.28
CA HIS A 65 3.40 -4.13 21.83
C HIS A 65 3.47 -2.67 21.36
N LEU A 66 2.47 -2.19 20.62
CA LEU A 66 2.39 -0.78 20.23
C LEU A 66 2.29 0.14 21.46
N TYR A 67 1.40 -0.18 22.39
CA TYR A 67 1.22 0.59 23.62
C TYR A 67 2.52 0.67 24.43
N ASP A 68 3.22 -0.44 24.62
CA ASP A 68 4.50 -0.49 25.35
C ASP A 68 5.59 0.34 24.65
N LEU A 69 5.68 0.27 23.31
CA LEU A 69 6.63 1.07 22.52
C LEU A 69 6.37 2.57 22.70
N LEU A 70 5.10 2.96 22.72
CA LEU A 70 4.71 4.36 22.87
C LEU A 70 4.89 4.85 24.30
N LEU A 71 4.53 4.07 25.30
CA LEU A 71 4.67 4.43 26.72
C LEU A 71 6.14 4.64 27.10
N ASN A 72 7.03 3.79 26.58
CA ASN A 72 8.46 3.80 26.90
C ASN A 72 9.30 4.68 25.96
N SER A 73 8.70 5.32 24.94
CA SER A 73 9.47 6.14 24.01
C SER A 73 10.00 7.41 24.71
N THR A 74 11.32 7.58 24.75
CA THR A 74 11.96 8.81 25.20
C THR A 74 12.00 9.82 24.05
N LYS A 75 10.91 10.56 23.85
CA LYS A 75 10.83 11.66 22.87
C LYS A 75 11.18 12.99 23.55
N SER A 76 11.72 13.95 22.80
CA SER A 76 12.03 15.29 23.33
C SER A 76 10.78 15.93 23.97
N GLY A 77 10.88 16.27 25.25
CA GLY A 77 9.78 16.88 26.02
C GLY A 77 8.77 15.91 26.64
N LYS A 78 8.98 14.59 26.57
CA LYS A 78 8.09 13.57 27.15
C LYS A 78 8.75 12.85 28.33
N ALA A 79 8.03 12.78 29.46
CA ALA A 79 8.43 11.94 30.58
C ALA A 79 8.22 10.45 30.24
N SER A 80 9.25 9.62 30.47
CA SER A 80 9.15 8.17 30.30
C SER A 80 8.00 7.61 31.15
N GLY A 81 7.25 6.65 30.61
CA GLY A 81 6.14 6.01 31.32
C GLY A 81 4.81 6.77 31.27
N SER A 82 4.63 7.69 30.33
CA SER A 82 3.36 8.42 30.10
C SER A 82 2.99 8.47 28.62
N LEU A 83 1.75 8.84 28.27
CA LEU A 83 1.36 9.12 26.88
C LEU A 83 1.06 10.61 26.68
N ASP A 84 1.63 11.21 25.64
CA ASP A 84 1.32 12.60 25.27
C ASP A 84 0.11 12.70 24.33
N LYS A 85 -0.26 13.92 23.91
CA LYS A 85 -1.41 14.13 23.01
C LYS A 85 -1.20 13.48 21.64
N HIS A 86 0.03 13.48 21.13
CA HIS A 86 0.38 12.91 19.83
C HIS A 86 0.29 11.38 19.90
N ASP A 87 0.76 10.79 21.00
CA ASP A 87 0.67 9.34 21.20
C ASP A 87 -0.79 8.90 21.31
N CYS A 88 -1.61 9.63 22.07
CA CYS A 88 -3.04 9.33 22.20
C CYS A 88 -3.77 9.45 20.85
N ALA A 89 -3.51 10.51 20.08
CA ALA A 89 -4.11 10.69 18.75
C ALA A 89 -3.70 9.55 17.80
N PHE A 90 -2.43 9.15 17.82
CA PHE A 90 -1.95 8.04 17.00
C PHE A 90 -2.56 6.70 17.41
N ILE A 91 -2.63 6.38 18.70
CA ILE A 91 -3.29 5.15 19.18
C ILE A 91 -4.76 5.14 18.78
N ASN A 92 -5.45 6.28 18.90
CA ASN A 92 -6.85 6.38 18.49
C ASN A 92 -7.02 6.11 16.99
N TYR A 93 -6.17 6.70 16.14
CA TYR A 93 -6.14 6.42 14.71
C TYR A 93 -5.86 4.94 14.43
N TRP A 94 -4.81 4.37 15.02
CA TRP A 94 -4.40 2.98 14.78
C TRP A 94 -5.49 1.98 15.17
N LEU A 95 -6.12 2.17 16.34
CA LEU A 95 -7.23 1.31 16.76
C LEU A 95 -8.43 1.44 15.82
N ASN A 96 -8.83 2.66 15.45
CA ASN A 96 -9.92 2.86 14.49
C ASN A 96 -9.61 2.21 13.14
N ASP A 97 -8.39 2.35 12.64
CA ASP A 97 -7.97 1.77 11.37
C ASP A 97 -8.03 0.24 11.38
N LYS A 98 -7.45 -0.38 12.42
CA LYS A 98 -7.31 -1.84 12.49
C LYS A 98 -8.59 -2.56 12.91
N LEU A 99 -9.33 -2.02 13.87
CA LEU A 99 -10.54 -2.65 14.39
C LEU A 99 -11.69 -2.54 13.39
N ARG A 100 -11.89 -1.36 12.81
CA ARG A 100 -13.05 -1.10 11.94
C ARG A 100 -12.78 -1.46 10.48
N GLY A 101 -11.51 -1.69 10.12
CA GLY A 101 -11.12 -2.25 8.83
C GLY A 101 -11.47 -1.35 7.64
N ILE A 102 -11.28 -1.88 6.43
CA ILE A 102 -11.41 -1.11 5.17
C ILE A 102 -12.84 -0.56 4.99
N ASN A 103 -13.85 -1.38 5.30
CA ASN A 103 -15.26 -1.03 5.14
C ASN A 103 -15.83 -0.20 6.31
N ILE A 104 -15.00 0.12 7.31
CA ILE A 104 -15.37 0.94 8.47
C ILE A 104 -16.61 0.37 9.17
N ASP A 105 -16.42 -0.69 9.93
CA ASP A 105 -17.47 -1.27 10.76
C ASP A 105 -17.86 -0.30 11.87
N ASN A 106 -19.06 0.27 11.76
CA ASN A 106 -19.61 1.20 12.74
C ASN A 106 -20.18 0.51 13.99
N SER A 107 -20.26 -0.83 14.01
CA SER A 107 -20.65 -1.59 15.20
C SER A 107 -19.50 -1.74 16.21
N ILE A 108 -18.25 -1.51 15.79
CA ILE A 108 -17.08 -1.67 16.64
C ILE A 108 -16.71 -0.34 17.29
N TYR A 109 -16.85 -0.27 18.61
CA TYR A 109 -16.53 0.91 19.41
C TYR A 109 -15.12 0.83 20.00
N VAL A 110 -14.25 1.78 19.65
CA VAL A 110 -12.82 1.77 20.04
C VAL A 110 -12.64 2.02 21.53
N ASN A 111 -13.46 2.89 22.11
CA ASN A 111 -13.50 3.13 23.55
C ASN A 111 -13.97 1.87 24.31
N GLU A 112 -15.00 1.17 23.82
CA GLU A 112 -15.47 -0.08 24.44
C GLU A 112 -14.39 -1.16 24.40
N PHE A 113 -13.72 -1.32 23.25
CA PHE A 113 -12.55 -2.19 23.11
C PHE A 113 -11.53 -1.88 24.21
N TYR A 114 -11.11 -0.62 24.33
CA TYR A 114 -10.08 -0.24 25.30
C TYR A 114 -10.54 -0.42 26.75
N SER A 115 -11.77 -0.06 27.10
CA SER A 115 -12.31 -0.23 28.45
C SER A 115 -12.35 -1.71 28.88
N LYS A 116 -12.76 -2.63 27.99
CA LYS A 116 -12.74 -4.08 28.28
C LYS A 116 -11.34 -4.58 28.56
N ILE A 117 -10.39 -4.16 27.74
CA ILE A 117 -8.98 -4.56 27.85
C ILE A 117 -8.34 -4.06 29.13
N LYS A 118 -8.57 -2.78 29.41
CA LYS A 118 -8.10 -2.14 30.62
C LYS A 118 -8.68 -2.82 31.86
N SER A 119 -9.99 -3.07 31.90
CA SER A 119 -10.65 -3.70 33.05
C SER A 119 -10.06 -5.06 33.43
N SER A 120 -9.62 -5.83 32.43
CA SER A 120 -9.00 -7.14 32.61
C SER A 120 -7.50 -7.06 32.92
N ASN A 121 -6.88 -5.88 32.74
CA ASN A 121 -5.42 -5.67 32.80
C ASN A 121 -5.06 -4.29 33.36
N ASN A 122 -5.68 -3.88 34.46
CA ASN A 122 -5.53 -2.54 35.05
C ASN A 122 -4.07 -2.20 35.40
N ASP A 123 -3.24 -3.21 35.67
CA ASP A 123 -1.82 -3.01 35.97
C ASP A 123 -0.97 -2.64 34.75
N VAL A 124 -1.47 -2.92 33.55
CA VAL A 124 -0.80 -2.65 32.26
C VAL A 124 -1.28 -1.32 31.66
N PHE A 125 -2.60 -1.10 31.63
CA PHE A 125 -3.21 0.10 31.02
C PHE A 125 -3.61 1.15 32.05
N LYS A 126 -2.60 1.83 32.59
CA LYS A 126 -2.77 2.85 33.64
C LYS A 126 -3.07 4.25 33.11
N GLU A 127 -2.82 4.50 31.82
CA GLU A 127 -2.90 5.84 31.23
C GLU A 127 -4.34 6.35 31.11
N LYS A 128 -4.78 7.12 32.11
CA LYS A 128 -6.12 7.76 32.13
C LYS A 128 -6.35 8.67 30.92
N ARG A 129 -5.31 9.40 30.50
CA ARG A 129 -5.38 10.32 29.36
C ARG A 129 -5.80 9.60 28.08
N LEU A 130 -5.31 8.37 27.87
CA LEU A 130 -5.65 7.60 26.68
C LEU A 130 -7.15 7.30 26.66
N GLU A 131 -7.72 6.84 27.77
CA GLU A 131 -9.17 6.57 27.89
C GLU A 131 -10.03 7.78 27.53
N GLU A 132 -9.64 8.97 27.97
CA GLU A 132 -10.37 10.21 27.69
C GLU A 132 -10.30 10.62 26.21
N LYS A 133 -9.20 10.27 25.53
CA LYS A 133 -8.89 10.65 24.15
C LYS A 133 -9.24 9.58 23.10
N LEU A 134 -9.73 8.40 23.51
CA LEU A 134 -10.23 7.37 22.60
C LEU A 134 -11.69 7.60 22.21
N TYR A 135 -11.96 7.53 20.92
CA TYR A 135 -13.30 7.70 20.34
C TYR A 135 -13.36 7.08 18.93
N ASN A 136 -14.56 6.80 18.45
CA ASN A 136 -14.78 6.37 17.07
C ASN A 136 -14.60 7.57 16.13
N ILE A 137 -13.58 7.53 15.26
CA ILE A 137 -13.35 8.58 14.28
C ILE A 137 -14.43 8.49 13.20
N GLU A 138 -15.07 9.59 12.84
CA GLU A 138 -16.08 9.60 11.79
C GLU A 138 -15.54 9.05 10.46
N GLU A 139 -16.42 8.41 9.67
CA GLU A 139 -16.02 7.69 8.45
C GLU A 139 -15.21 8.58 7.49
N TYR A 140 -15.68 9.81 7.31
CA TYR A 140 -15.04 10.83 6.49
C TYR A 140 -13.61 11.14 6.97
N ASP A 141 -13.44 11.44 8.26
CA ASP A 141 -12.14 11.77 8.84
C ASP A 141 -11.19 10.58 8.81
N LEU A 142 -11.68 9.36 9.10
CA LEU A 142 -10.87 8.15 9.08
C LEU A 142 -10.34 7.85 7.67
N LYS A 143 -11.17 8.02 6.64
CA LYS A 143 -10.73 7.90 5.23
C LYS A 143 -9.63 8.91 4.91
N ASN A 144 -9.74 10.14 5.39
CA ASN A 144 -8.73 11.17 5.15
C ASN A 144 -7.43 10.93 5.93
N LEU A 145 -7.51 10.48 7.19
CA LEU A 145 -6.36 10.05 7.96
C LEU A 145 -5.60 8.92 7.25
N ARG A 146 -6.32 7.93 6.71
CA ARG A 146 -5.73 6.84 5.90
C ARG A 146 -5.00 7.34 4.67
N LYS A 147 -5.62 8.25 3.90
CA LYS A 147 -4.99 8.85 2.71
C LYS A 147 -3.66 9.55 3.07
N LEU A 148 -3.65 10.34 4.15
CA LEU A 148 -2.43 11.02 4.61
C LEU A 148 -1.39 10.03 5.14
N TYR A 149 -1.80 9.02 5.92
CA TYR A 149 -0.90 7.98 6.41
C TYR A 149 -0.24 7.21 5.27
N ASP A 150 -1.01 6.86 4.23
CA ASP A 150 -0.50 6.22 3.01
C ASP A 150 0.50 7.10 2.26
N LEU A 151 0.26 8.41 2.19
CA LEU A 151 1.19 9.37 1.59
C LEU A 151 2.53 9.42 2.34
N HIS A 152 2.49 9.41 3.68
CA HIS A 152 3.71 9.31 4.48
C HIS A 152 4.40 7.96 4.30
N LYS A 153 3.66 6.86 4.21
CA LYS A 153 4.20 5.52 3.95
C LYS A 153 4.94 5.43 2.62
N ILE A 154 4.36 5.95 1.54
CA ILE A 154 5.02 5.92 0.23
C ILE A 154 6.20 6.90 0.19
N LYS A 155 6.13 8.05 0.87
CA LYS A 155 7.28 8.95 1.04
C LYS A 155 8.45 8.25 1.73
N SER A 156 8.23 7.52 2.83
CA SER A 156 9.30 6.78 3.50
C SER A 156 9.96 5.73 2.60
N LYS A 157 9.19 5.06 1.73
CA LYS A 157 9.75 4.13 0.73
C LYS A 157 10.62 4.84 -0.31
N ILE A 158 10.21 6.05 -0.74
CA ILE A 158 11.01 6.88 -1.65
C ILE A 158 12.33 7.28 -0.96
N SER A 159 12.26 7.75 0.29
CA SER A 159 13.46 8.10 1.06
C SER A 159 14.40 6.91 1.24
N ALA A 160 13.89 5.71 1.53
CA ALA A 160 14.68 4.50 1.62
C ALA A 160 15.34 4.13 0.28
N ALA A 161 14.60 4.19 -0.83
CA ALA A 161 15.12 3.92 -2.17
C ALA A 161 16.18 4.94 -2.64
N LEU A 162 16.21 6.13 -2.02
CA LEU A 162 17.19 7.18 -2.25
C LEU A 162 18.34 7.16 -1.24
N ALA A 163 18.32 6.29 -0.24
CA ALA A 163 19.43 6.18 0.71
C ALA A 163 20.71 5.74 -0.01
N TYR A 164 21.87 6.22 0.46
CA TYR A 164 23.17 5.91 -0.15
C TYR A 164 23.47 4.40 -0.14
N ASP A 165 23.01 3.71 0.90
CA ASP A 165 23.15 2.29 1.15
C ASP A 165 21.91 1.47 0.73
N ALA A 166 21.02 2.05 -0.07
CA ALA A 166 19.82 1.36 -0.56
C ALA A 166 20.17 0.09 -1.33
N GLU A 167 19.40 -0.97 -1.10
CA GLU A 167 19.53 -2.19 -1.89
C GLU A 167 19.17 -1.91 -3.37
N ALA A 168 19.79 -2.63 -4.31
CA ALA A 168 19.62 -2.37 -5.75
C ALA A 168 18.16 -2.51 -6.22
N ASN A 169 17.41 -3.45 -5.64
CA ASN A 169 15.96 -3.66 -5.87
C ASN A 169 15.11 -2.47 -5.36
N GLU A 170 15.45 -1.91 -4.20
CA GLU A 170 14.78 -0.74 -3.61
C GLU A 170 15.05 0.50 -4.45
N SER A 171 16.31 0.72 -4.82
CA SER A 171 16.73 1.83 -5.68
C SER A 171 16.07 1.78 -7.07
N ALA A 172 15.93 0.58 -7.65
CA ALA A 172 15.22 0.38 -8.92
C ALA A 172 13.71 0.69 -8.83
N SER A 173 13.13 0.60 -7.63
CA SER A 173 11.69 0.85 -7.41
C SER A 173 11.33 2.32 -7.17
N CYS A 174 12.32 3.20 -7.02
CA CYS A 174 12.12 4.62 -6.67
C CYS A 174 11.11 5.35 -7.56
N LEU A 175 11.23 5.23 -8.89
CA LEU A 175 10.32 5.88 -9.84
C LEU A 175 8.88 5.36 -9.71
N SER A 176 8.72 4.07 -9.42
CA SER A 176 7.40 3.47 -9.19
C SER A 176 6.74 4.07 -7.95
N TYR A 177 7.48 4.18 -6.85
CA TYR A 177 6.98 4.78 -5.61
C TYR A 177 6.63 6.25 -5.78
N ALA A 178 7.42 7.01 -6.53
CA ALA A 178 7.11 8.42 -6.80
C ALA A 178 5.85 8.60 -7.65
N LYS A 179 5.66 7.78 -8.69
CA LYS A 179 4.41 7.76 -9.47
C LYS A 179 3.21 7.38 -8.61
N GLU A 180 3.37 6.40 -7.72
CA GLU A 180 2.32 6.02 -6.76
C GLU A 180 1.99 7.17 -5.80
N CYS A 181 3.01 7.85 -5.27
CA CYS A 181 2.85 9.02 -4.39
C CYS A 181 2.09 10.14 -5.10
N TYR A 182 2.50 10.52 -6.30
CA TYR A 182 1.84 11.53 -7.12
C TYR A 182 0.35 11.19 -7.31
N LYS A 183 0.05 9.95 -7.71
CA LYS A 183 -1.32 9.49 -7.91
C LYS A 183 -2.15 9.57 -6.63
N LYS A 184 -1.63 9.07 -5.50
CA LYS A 184 -2.32 9.13 -4.20
C LYS A 184 -2.57 10.57 -3.76
N TYR A 185 -1.61 11.47 -4.00
CA TYR A 185 -1.69 12.88 -3.64
C TYR A 185 -2.79 13.59 -4.43
N VAL A 186 -2.77 13.41 -5.75
CA VAL A 186 -3.79 13.93 -6.67
C VAL A 186 -5.17 13.38 -6.32
N ASP A 187 -5.29 12.08 -6.10
CA ASP A 187 -6.55 11.43 -5.71
C ASP A 187 -7.08 11.99 -4.38
N ALA A 188 -6.20 12.28 -3.42
CA ALA A 188 -6.59 12.87 -2.14
C ALA A 188 -7.16 14.28 -2.28
N ILE A 189 -6.64 15.08 -3.24
CA ILE A 189 -7.13 16.43 -3.54
C ILE A 189 -8.49 16.37 -4.25
N ILE A 190 -8.59 15.58 -5.31
CA ILE A 190 -9.78 15.54 -6.18
C ILE A 190 -10.97 14.91 -5.47
N LYS A 191 -10.73 13.81 -4.72
CA LYS A 191 -11.80 13.07 -4.01
C LYS A 191 -12.01 13.60 -2.60
N CYS A 192 -11.70 14.87 -2.36
CA CYS A 192 -12.03 15.49 -1.09
C CYS A 192 -13.50 15.94 -1.16
N GLU A 193 -14.35 15.27 -0.41
CA GLU A 193 -15.74 15.68 -0.17
C GLU A 193 -15.76 16.65 1.04
N ASP A 194 -16.72 17.57 1.14
CA ASP A 194 -17.02 18.47 2.28
C ASP A 194 -15.92 18.83 3.32
N GLY A 195 -15.62 20.12 3.52
CA GLY A 195 -14.71 20.55 4.60
C GLY A 195 -13.21 20.46 4.27
N CYS A 196 -12.88 20.47 2.98
CA CYS A 196 -11.55 20.24 2.43
C CYS A 196 -10.48 21.29 2.76
N SER A 197 -10.84 22.47 3.25
CA SER A 197 -9.87 23.53 3.53
C SER A 197 -8.76 23.06 4.50
N TYR A 198 -9.14 22.29 5.52
CA TYR A 198 -8.20 21.74 6.49
C TYR A 198 -7.34 20.62 5.88
N ILE A 199 -7.94 19.72 5.11
CA ILE A 199 -7.23 18.63 4.44
C ILE A 199 -6.25 19.18 3.39
N TYR A 200 -6.64 20.20 2.62
CA TYR A 200 -5.74 20.87 1.67
C TYR A 200 -4.56 21.54 2.37
N ARG A 201 -4.74 22.09 3.57
CA ARG A 201 -3.62 22.59 4.37
C ARG A 201 -2.64 21.46 4.70
N LEU A 202 -3.13 20.34 5.23
CA LEU A 202 -2.28 19.18 5.55
C LEU A 202 -1.59 18.59 4.31
N LEU A 203 -2.27 18.52 3.16
CA LEU A 203 -1.68 18.08 1.90
C LEU A 203 -0.63 19.07 1.39
N THR A 204 -0.82 20.37 1.63
CA THR A 204 0.19 21.40 1.30
C THR A 204 1.42 21.23 2.18
N GLU A 205 1.23 21.05 3.50
CA GLU A 205 2.33 20.76 4.44
C GLU A 205 3.07 19.47 4.06
N PHE A 206 2.35 18.41 3.70
CA PHE A 206 2.95 17.17 3.19
C PHE A 206 3.81 17.45 1.95
N LYS A 207 3.28 18.18 0.96
CA LYS A 207 4.00 18.52 -0.27
C LYS A 207 5.29 19.30 0.01
N ASP A 208 5.21 20.31 0.89
CA ASP A 208 6.36 21.15 1.22
C ASP A 208 7.45 20.34 1.95
N ASN A 209 7.05 19.50 2.92
CA ASN A 209 7.96 18.59 3.62
C ASN A 209 8.55 17.53 2.67
N TYR A 210 7.73 16.96 1.79
CA TYR A 210 8.15 16.00 0.75
C TYR A 210 9.24 16.60 -0.13
N LYS A 211 9.03 17.81 -0.66
CA LYS A 211 10.03 18.51 -1.47
C LYS A 211 11.30 18.81 -0.66
N LYS A 212 11.15 19.34 0.55
CA LYS A 212 12.28 19.72 1.41
C LYS A 212 13.16 18.52 1.74
N GLU A 213 12.57 17.44 2.23
CA GLU A 213 13.33 16.26 2.67
C GLU A 213 13.95 15.49 1.51
N LEU A 214 13.24 15.33 0.40
CA LEU A 214 13.77 14.62 -0.75
C LEU A 214 14.83 15.42 -1.51
N SER A 215 14.79 16.77 -1.45
CA SER A 215 15.82 17.61 -2.07
C SER A 215 17.24 17.33 -1.55
N TYR A 216 17.36 16.92 -0.28
CA TYR A 216 18.65 16.55 0.30
C TYR A 216 19.28 15.37 -0.43
N PHE A 217 18.49 14.33 -0.71
CA PHE A 217 18.94 13.13 -1.40
C PHE A 217 19.22 13.41 -2.88
N VAL A 218 18.32 14.13 -3.55
CA VAL A 218 18.47 14.50 -4.96
C VAL A 218 19.74 15.30 -5.23
N ASN A 219 20.10 16.23 -4.34
CA ASN A 219 21.28 17.08 -4.52
C ASN A 219 22.60 16.41 -4.12
N SER A 220 22.54 15.32 -3.35
CA SER A 220 23.72 14.61 -2.82
C SER A 220 24.11 13.36 -3.61
N LEU A 221 23.25 12.87 -4.50
CA LEU A 221 23.48 11.65 -5.27
C LEU A 221 23.99 11.92 -6.69
N SER A 222 25.06 11.21 -7.07
CA SER A 222 25.38 10.84 -8.47
C SER A 222 24.19 10.10 -9.12
N PRO A 223 24.06 10.04 -10.46
CA PRO A 223 22.81 9.68 -11.15
C PRO A 223 22.37 8.24 -10.83
N SER A 224 21.71 8.07 -9.70
CA SER A 224 20.95 6.87 -9.37
C SER A 224 19.73 6.84 -10.27
N SER A 225 19.13 5.66 -10.42
CA SER A 225 17.99 5.35 -11.31
C SER A 225 16.73 6.20 -11.13
N CYS A 226 16.75 7.20 -10.26
CA CYS A 226 15.68 8.12 -9.97
C CYS A 226 16.03 9.53 -10.50
N ASN A 227 15.80 9.78 -11.80
CA ASN A 227 15.98 11.11 -12.37
C ASN A 227 15.02 12.13 -11.72
N SER A 228 15.59 13.26 -11.30
CA SER A 228 15.23 13.90 -10.04
C SER A 228 14.22 15.05 -10.08
N LYS A 229 13.87 15.59 -11.25
CA LYS A 229 12.95 16.73 -11.34
C LYS A 229 11.48 16.32 -11.27
N GLU A 230 11.07 15.26 -11.96
CA GLU A 230 9.68 14.81 -11.98
C GLU A 230 9.22 14.23 -10.63
N LEU A 231 10.16 13.76 -9.80
CA LEU A 231 9.87 13.17 -8.49
C LEU A 231 9.40 14.20 -7.46
N LEU A 232 9.88 15.44 -7.57
CA LEU A 232 9.73 16.47 -6.53
C LEU A 232 8.51 17.38 -6.73
N GLU A 233 7.87 17.32 -7.91
CA GLU A 233 6.81 18.24 -8.30
C GLU A 233 5.42 17.66 -8.05
N LEU A 234 5.00 17.68 -6.80
CA LEU A 234 3.59 17.53 -6.46
C LEU A 234 2.83 18.82 -6.83
N PRO A 235 1.67 18.73 -7.52
CA PRO A 235 0.93 19.88 -8.01
C PRO A 235 0.41 20.76 -6.87
N ASP A 236 0.14 22.04 -7.14
CA ASP A 236 -0.60 22.87 -6.19
C ASP A 236 -2.08 22.47 -6.21
N TYR A 237 -2.71 22.36 -5.03
CA TYR A 237 -4.09 21.89 -4.97
C TYR A 237 -5.07 22.83 -5.69
N LYS A 238 -4.86 24.15 -5.65
CA LYS A 238 -5.76 25.10 -6.33
C LYS A 238 -5.61 24.97 -7.84
N ALA A 239 -4.37 24.85 -8.32
CA ALA A 239 -4.11 24.63 -9.74
C ALA A 239 -4.73 23.31 -10.22
N LEU A 240 -4.56 22.24 -9.45
CA LEU A 240 -5.12 20.92 -9.76
C LEU A 240 -6.65 20.92 -9.80
N LEU A 241 -7.31 21.56 -8.82
CA LEU A 241 -8.77 21.66 -8.79
C LEU A 241 -9.31 22.45 -9.98
N LYS A 242 -8.69 23.59 -10.31
CA LYS A 242 -9.06 24.39 -11.48
C LYS A 242 -8.92 23.59 -12.78
N GLU A 243 -7.85 22.81 -12.91
CA GLU A 243 -7.62 21.95 -14.06
C GLU A 243 -8.67 20.81 -14.14
N HIS A 244 -8.96 20.16 -13.01
CA HIS A 244 -9.96 19.12 -12.91
C HIS A 244 -11.36 19.61 -13.29
N GLU A 245 -11.78 20.76 -12.75
CA GLU A 245 -13.06 21.41 -13.07
C GLU A 245 -13.17 21.81 -14.54
N SER A 246 -12.05 22.22 -15.15
CA SER A 246 -12.02 22.60 -16.58
C SER A 246 -12.12 21.41 -17.55
N GLY A 247 -12.11 20.17 -17.05
CA GLY A 247 -12.25 18.95 -17.86
C GLY A 247 -11.01 18.55 -18.67
N SER A 248 -9.92 19.33 -18.63
CA SER A 248 -8.64 19.00 -19.29
C SER A 248 -7.92 17.82 -18.65
N PHE A 249 -8.24 17.53 -17.39
CA PHE A 249 -7.60 16.50 -16.58
C PHE A 249 -7.80 15.06 -17.10
N LYS A 250 -8.82 14.82 -17.95
CA LYS A 250 -9.07 13.52 -18.59
C LYS A 250 -7.89 13.02 -19.45
N LYS A 251 -6.96 13.89 -19.86
CA LYS A 251 -5.80 13.52 -20.69
C LYS A 251 -4.60 13.00 -19.90
N ILE A 252 -4.51 13.27 -18.59
CA ILE A 252 -3.30 12.95 -17.80
C ILE A 252 -3.46 11.63 -17.02
N ILE A 253 -4.68 11.22 -16.67
CA ILE A 253 -4.98 9.93 -15.97
C ILE A 253 -5.59 8.89 -16.93
N THR A 254 -5.14 8.81 -18.17
CA THR A 254 -5.33 7.62 -19.01
C THR A 254 -4.04 6.83 -19.06
N LEU A 255 -3.58 6.34 -17.91
CA LEU A 255 -2.60 5.25 -17.87
C LEU A 255 -3.34 4.00 -17.36
N PRO A 256 -3.49 2.94 -18.18
CA PRO A 256 -4.27 1.78 -17.80
C PRO A 256 -3.71 1.14 -16.53
N LEU A 257 -4.53 1.01 -15.48
CA LEU A 257 -4.26 0.09 -14.38
C LEU A 257 -4.33 -1.34 -14.92
N LEU A 258 -3.22 -1.88 -15.41
CA LEU A 258 -3.09 -3.31 -15.68
C LEU A 258 -1.80 -3.89 -15.10
N PHE A 259 -1.47 -3.56 -13.85
CA PHE A 259 -0.44 -4.29 -13.09
C PHE A 259 -0.82 -4.24 -11.60
N PRO A 260 -1.72 -5.15 -11.18
CA PRO A 260 -1.25 -6.31 -10.42
C PRO A 260 -2.02 -7.61 -10.74
N PHE A 261 -2.51 -7.80 -11.97
CA PHE A 261 -3.08 -9.10 -12.35
C PHE A 261 -2.01 -10.16 -12.63
N PHE A 262 -0.78 -9.77 -13.00
CA PHE A 262 0.26 -10.73 -13.35
C PHE A 262 0.78 -11.53 -12.16
N GLY A 263 0.94 -10.94 -10.97
CA GLY A 263 1.42 -11.69 -9.79
C GLY A 263 0.40 -12.72 -9.29
N VAL A 264 -0.88 -12.37 -9.33
CA VAL A 264 -1.99 -13.26 -8.95
C VAL A 264 -2.21 -14.34 -10.04
N LEU A 265 -2.16 -13.98 -11.32
CA LEU A 265 -2.18 -14.94 -12.44
C LEU A 265 -0.98 -15.90 -12.43
N PHE A 266 0.23 -15.42 -12.11
CA PHE A 266 1.40 -16.28 -11.95
C PHE A 266 1.21 -17.25 -10.79
N MET A 267 0.75 -16.79 -9.62
CA MET A 267 0.42 -17.71 -8.52
C MET A 267 -0.63 -18.76 -8.91
N PHE A 268 -1.66 -18.38 -9.69
CA PHE A 268 -2.64 -19.33 -10.21
C PHE A 268 -2.07 -20.33 -11.22
N VAL A 269 -1.00 -19.96 -11.95
CA VAL A 269 -0.34 -20.86 -12.92
C VAL A 269 0.56 -21.88 -12.23
N PHE A 270 1.15 -21.55 -11.07
CA PHE A 270 2.16 -22.37 -10.38
C PHE A 270 1.69 -23.00 -9.06
N SER A 271 0.41 -22.87 -8.68
CA SER A 271 -0.14 -23.51 -7.47
C SER A 271 -0.68 -24.91 -7.81
N ASP A 272 -0.02 -25.97 -7.32
CA ASP A 272 -0.41 -27.38 -7.50
C ASP A 272 -1.74 -27.77 -6.82
N MET A 273 -2.42 -26.83 -6.15
CA MET A 273 -3.68 -27.03 -5.44
C MET A 273 -4.91 -27.06 -6.38
N LEU A 274 -4.76 -26.69 -7.66
CA LEU A 274 -5.88 -26.55 -8.64
C LEU A 274 -5.83 -27.55 -9.81
N THR A 275 -5.03 -28.61 -9.71
CA THR A 275 -4.95 -29.72 -10.68
C THR A 275 -6.32 -30.26 -11.14
N PRO A 276 -7.31 -30.51 -10.26
CA PRO A 276 -8.62 -31.00 -10.73
C PRO A 276 -9.42 -29.95 -11.51
N PHE A 277 -9.22 -28.65 -11.23
CA PHE A 277 -9.92 -27.56 -11.93
C PHE A 277 -9.35 -27.34 -13.34
N ARG A 278 -8.03 -27.49 -13.52
CA ARG A 278 -7.39 -27.47 -14.86
C ARG A 278 -7.90 -28.61 -15.74
N GLN A 279 -8.01 -29.82 -15.20
CA GLN A 279 -8.54 -30.98 -15.93
C GLN A 279 -9.99 -30.74 -16.36
N ASN A 280 -10.84 -30.21 -15.47
CA ASN A 280 -12.25 -29.92 -15.77
C ASN A 280 -12.41 -28.81 -16.83
N ILE A 281 -11.53 -27.80 -16.86
CA ILE A 281 -11.55 -26.77 -17.91
C ILE A 281 -11.08 -27.34 -19.26
N LEU A 282 -10.01 -28.14 -19.28
CA LEU A 282 -9.51 -28.80 -20.50
C LEU A 282 -10.55 -29.76 -21.09
N GLU A 283 -11.19 -30.61 -20.26
CA GLU A 283 -12.27 -31.50 -20.69
C GLU A 283 -13.47 -30.73 -21.28
N ASN A 284 -13.82 -29.58 -20.69
CA ASN A 284 -14.94 -28.77 -21.16
C ASN A 284 -14.61 -28.00 -22.46
N ILE A 285 -13.34 -27.65 -22.68
CA ILE A 285 -12.88 -27.06 -23.95
C ILE A 285 -12.85 -28.13 -25.04
N GLU A 286 -12.39 -29.35 -24.73
CA GLU A 286 -12.33 -30.48 -25.67
C GLU A 286 -13.74 -30.97 -26.05
N LYS A 287 -14.67 -31.03 -25.10
CA LYS A 287 -16.10 -31.30 -25.36
C LYS A 287 -16.73 -30.24 -26.27
N ARG A 288 -16.38 -28.95 -26.12
CA ARG A 288 -16.86 -27.88 -27.02
C ARG A 288 -16.19 -27.91 -28.39
N LYS A 289 -14.93 -28.34 -28.50
CA LYS A 289 -14.22 -28.53 -29.78
C LYS A 289 -14.84 -29.69 -30.58
N ASN A 290 -15.20 -30.80 -29.92
CA ASN A 290 -15.86 -31.95 -30.55
C ASN A 290 -17.31 -31.67 -30.95
N MET A 291 -17.94 -30.64 -30.36
CA MET A 291 -19.25 -30.14 -30.76
C MET A 291 -19.18 -29.18 -31.96
N LEU A 292 -18.02 -28.58 -32.24
CA LEU A 292 -17.80 -27.64 -33.34
C LEU A 292 -17.30 -28.32 -34.63
N PHE A 293 -16.81 -29.56 -34.53
CA PHE A 293 -16.29 -30.35 -35.65
C PHE A 293 -17.03 -31.69 -35.84
N GLY A 294 -18.19 -31.87 -35.20
CA GLY A 294 -19.08 -32.99 -35.48
C GLY A 294 -19.96 -32.65 -36.68
N GLU A 295 -19.90 -33.52 -37.70
CA GLU A 295 -20.78 -33.62 -38.87
C GLU A 295 -20.29 -32.92 -40.16
N GLY A 296 -19.57 -33.70 -40.98
CA GLY A 296 -19.24 -33.32 -42.35
C GLY A 296 -18.08 -34.12 -42.94
N GLU A 297 -18.18 -35.45 -42.97
CA GLU A 297 -17.36 -36.27 -43.85
C GLU A 297 -17.48 -35.79 -45.30
N ARG A 298 -16.34 -35.48 -45.92
CA ARG A 298 -15.96 -36.01 -47.23
C ARG A 298 -14.46 -35.84 -47.47
N GLU A 299 -13.79 -36.98 -47.30
CA GLU A 299 -12.70 -37.51 -48.11
C GLU A 299 -12.09 -36.55 -49.14
N ASN A 300 -10.79 -36.28 -48.97
CA ASN A 300 -9.82 -36.64 -50.01
C ASN A 300 -8.47 -36.94 -49.35
N GLU A 301 -8.05 -38.18 -49.56
CA GLU A 301 -6.74 -38.75 -49.34
C GLU A 301 -5.62 -37.82 -49.83
N LEU A 302 -4.53 -37.70 -49.06
CA LEU A 302 -3.28 -38.41 -49.35
C LEU A 302 -2.15 -38.01 -48.35
N ILE A 303 -1.71 -39.02 -47.57
CA ILE A 303 -0.30 -39.42 -47.34
C ILE A 303 0.63 -38.33 -46.72
N SER A 304 0.89 -38.32 -45.40
CA SER A 304 1.77 -39.19 -44.57
C SER A 304 3.29 -39.06 -44.84
N TYR A 305 4.03 -38.74 -43.76
CA TYR A 305 5.51 -38.78 -43.60
C TYR A 305 6.29 -37.74 -44.44
N ILE A 306 7.29 -37.04 -43.93
CA ILE A 306 8.56 -37.54 -43.37
C ILE A 306 9.16 -36.51 -42.39
N SER A 307 9.68 -37.03 -41.28
CA SER A 307 10.68 -36.45 -40.38
C SER A 307 12.08 -36.70 -40.96
N ASP A 308 13.00 -35.77 -40.72
CA ASP A 308 14.46 -35.88 -40.92
C ASP A 308 14.96 -35.89 -42.37
N ASP A 309 15.82 -34.95 -42.74
CA ASP A 309 17.28 -35.11 -42.61
C ASP A 309 17.99 -33.98 -43.38
N ASP A 310 19.24 -33.78 -42.99
CA ASP A 310 20.23 -32.83 -43.47
C ASP A 310 20.45 -32.77 -45.00
N SER A 311 21.12 -31.67 -45.36
CA SER A 311 22.09 -31.54 -46.47
C SER A 311 21.70 -30.64 -47.65
N SER A 312 22.45 -29.53 -47.70
CA SER A 312 22.97 -28.82 -48.86
C SER A 312 22.44 -29.19 -50.25
N ILE A 313 21.77 -28.24 -50.91
CA ILE A 313 21.97 -27.98 -52.35
C ILE A 313 21.97 -26.47 -52.61
N PHE A 314 23.15 -25.99 -52.99
CA PHE A 314 23.41 -24.76 -53.74
C PHE A 314 22.76 -24.86 -55.14
N ASN A 315 22.08 -23.81 -55.60
CA ASN A 315 22.15 -23.41 -57.01
C ASN A 315 21.72 -21.96 -57.24
N GLU A 316 22.74 -21.12 -57.35
CA GLU A 316 23.01 -20.19 -58.46
C GLU A 316 21.84 -19.42 -59.11
N GLY A 317 21.80 -18.11 -58.79
CA GLY A 317 21.10 -17.08 -59.55
C GLY A 317 21.81 -15.73 -59.39
N LYS A 318 22.66 -15.39 -60.37
CA LYS A 318 23.32 -14.09 -60.63
C LYS A 318 22.32 -12.92 -60.47
N TYR A 319 22.61 -11.73 -59.92
CA TYR A 319 23.62 -10.76 -60.35
C TYR A 319 23.95 -9.70 -59.26
N ASN A 320 25.26 -9.50 -59.05
CA ASN A 320 26.05 -8.30 -58.74
C ASN A 320 25.42 -7.02 -58.13
N LEU A 321 25.81 -6.69 -56.89
CA LEU A 321 26.10 -5.31 -56.48
C LEU A 321 27.61 -5.17 -56.22
N SER A 322 28.30 -4.39 -57.06
CA SER A 322 29.72 -4.08 -56.95
C SER A 322 29.95 -2.90 -55.98
N TYR A 323 30.73 -3.14 -54.92
CA TYR A 323 31.32 -2.09 -54.09
C TYR A 323 32.72 -1.75 -54.58
N TYR A 324 32.99 -0.47 -54.84
CA TYR A 324 34.34 0.05 -55.06
C TYR A 324 34.93 0.52 -53.72
N THR A 325 35.98 -0.15 -53.27
CA THR A 325 36.95 0.38 -52.30
C THR A 325 38.26 0.62 -53.03
N VAL A 326 38.70 1.87 -53.10
CA VAL A 326 40.00 2.27 -53.64
C VAL A 326 40.88 2.79 -52.49
N ARG A 327 42.06 2.18 -52.36
CA ARG A 327 43.24 2.57 -51.58
C ARG A 327 44.40 2.05 -52.44
N ASN A 328 45.51 2.71 -52.76
CA ASN A 328 46.15 3.98 -52.45
C ASN A 328 47.08 4.29 -53.66
N SER A 329 47.65 5.48 -53.72
CA SER A 329 49.04 5.65 -54.15
C SER A 329 49.76 6.46 -53.07
#